data_AF-A0A355GEU3-F1
#
_entry.id   AF-A0A355GEU3-F1
#
_cell.length_a   1.000
_cell.length_b   1.000
_cell.length_c   1.000
_cell.angle_alpha   90.00
_cell.angle_beta   90.00
_cell.angle_gamma   90.00
#
_symmetry.space_group_name_H-M   'P 1'
#
loop_
_entity.id
_entity.type
_entity.pdbx_description
1 polymer ?
#
loop_
_entity_poly.entity_id
_entity_poly.type
_entity_poly.pdbx_seq_one_letter_code
_entity_poly.pdbx_strand_id
1 'polypeptide(L)'
;MVESMSDARTKAVLLIAHGSRRDEANQDLVKLAAMLRERCQYAVVEHAYLELAEPDIPAGAARCVQAGAEEVLMLPYFLSA
;
A
#
# COMPACT_ATOMS: atom_id res chain seq x y z
N MET A 1 1.81 -18.63 -11.98
CA MET A 1 1.93 -17.44 -12.84
C MET A 1 3.17 -16.71 -12.37
N VAL A 2 4.24 -16.70 -13.16
CA VAL A 2 5.49 -16.04 -12.79
C VAL A 2 5.40 -14.63 -13.34
N GLU A 3 5.23 -13.63 -12.48
CA GLU A 3 5.21 -12.23 -12.92
C GLU A 3 6.58 -11.84 -13.49
N SER A 4 6.57 -11.19 -14.66
CA SER A 4 7.78 -10.68 -15.30
C SER A 4 8.38 -9.51 -14.49
N MET A 5 9.71 -9.41 -14.46
CA MET A 5 10.44 -8.26 -13.87
C MET A 5 10.04 -6.89 -14.46
N SER A 6 9.42 -6.88 -15.65
CA SER A 6 8.85 -5.68 -16.26
C SER A 6 7.55 -5.25 -15.58
N ASP A 7 6.66 -6.19 -15.27
CA ASP A 7 5.36 -5.94 -14.63
C ASP A 7 5.54 -5.34 -13.23
N ALA A 8 6.54 -5.83 -12.49
CA ALA A 8 6.82 -5.35 -11.14
C ALA A 8 7.31 -3.89 -11.08
N ARG A 9 7.82 -3.35 -12.19
CA ARG A 9 8.33 -1.96 -12.25
C ARG A 9 7.25 -0.93 -12.60
N THR A 10 6.16 -1.33 -13.25
CA THR A 10 5.05 -0.42 -13.60
C THR A 10 3.85 -0.60 -12.67
N LYS A 11 3.83 -1.66 -11.85
CA LYS A 11 2.78 -1.89 -10.84
C LYS A 11 3.16 -1.31 -9.48
N ALA A 12 2.19 -0.69 -8.83
CA ALA A 12 2.24 -0.34 -7.42
C ALA A 12 1.35 -1.24 -6.58
N VAL A 13 1.72 -1.44 -5.31
CA VAL A 13 0.84 -2.01 -4.29
C VAL A 13 0.33 -0.88 -3.39
N LEU A 14 -0.97 -0.79 -3.19
CA LEU A 14 -1.59 0.08 -2.19
C LEU A 14 -2.20 -0.78 -1.09
N LEU A 15 -1.57 -0.82 0.08
CA LEU A 15 -2.15 -1.46 1.26
C LEU A 15 -3.25 -0.61 1.85
N ILE A 16 -4.41 -1.20 2.13
CA ILE A 16 -5.57 -0.47 2.64
C ILE A 16 -6.02 -1.10 3.95
N ALA A 17 -5.92 -0.36 5.06
CA ALA A 17 -6.54 -0.76 6.31
C ALA A 17 -7.81 0.06 6.58
N HIS A 18 -8.58 -0.36 7.58
CA HIS A 18 -9.72 0.44 8.04
C HIS A 18 -9.28 1.81 8.59
N GLY A 19 -8.13 1.84 9.26
CA GLY A 19 -7.66 2.98 10.05
C GLY A 19 -8.23 2.98 11.47
N SER A 20 -7.49 3.60 12.39
CA SER A 20 -7.74 3.56 13.82
C SER A 20 -7.53 4.93 14.44
N ARG A 21 -8.22 5.21 15.55
CA ARG A 21 -7.95 6.38 16.40
C ARG A 21 -6.68 6.22 17.24
N ARG A 22 -6.14 5.00 17.31
CA ARG A 22 -4.89 4.67 18.01
C ARG A 22 -3.76 4.68 17.00
N ASP A 23 -2.87 5.65 17.11
CA ASP A 23 -1.76 5.81 16.19
C ASP A 23 -0.86 4.56 16.14
N GLU A 24 -0.69 3.85 17.26
CA GLU A 24 0.13 2.64 17.27
C GLU A 24 -0.41 1.56 16.34
N ALA A 25 -1.74 1.43 16.22
CA ALA A 25 -2.36 0.49 15.29
C ALA A 25 -2.17 0.92 13.83
N ASN A 26 -2.18 2.23 13.55
CA ASN A 26 -1.93 2.75 12.21
C ASN A 26 -0.46 2.51 11.79
N GLN A 27 0.47 2.64 12.73
CA GLN A 27 1.91 2.44 12.49
C GLN A 27 2.25 1.00 12.05
N ASP A 28 1.45 0.01 12.42
CA ASP A 28 1.69 -1.36 11.99
C ASP A 28 1.48 -1.54 10.48
N LEU A 29 0.53 -0.81 9.88
CA LEU A 29 0.37 -0.77 8.41
C LEU A 29 1.58 -0.12 7.73
N VAL A 30 2.10 0.96 8.31
CA VAL A 30 3.29 1.67 7.79
C VAL A 30 4.51 0.75 7.80
N LYS A 31 4.74 0.03 8.91
CA LYS A 31 5.83 -0.96 9.01
C LYS A 31 5.65 -2.07 7.99
N LEU A 32 4.43 -2.57 7.80
CA LEU A 32 4.15 -3.61 6.81
C LEU A 32 4.45 -3.12 5.38
N ALA A 33 4.04 -1.90 5.03
CA ALA A 33 4.34 -1.30 3.73
C ALA A 33 5.86 -1.18 3.50
N ALA A 34 6.61 -0.75 4.52
CA ALA A 34 8.08 -0.68 4.45
C ALA A 34 8.71 -2.07 4.25
N MET A 35 8.27 -3.07 5.01
CA MET A 35 8.75 -4.45 4.87
C MET A 35 8.44 -5.05 3.50
N LEU A 36 7.27 -4.77 2.92
CA LEU A 36 6.92 -5.24 1.58
C LEU A 36 7.79 -4.55 0.52
N ARG A 37 8.07 -3.25 0.67
CA ARG A 37 8.98 -2.53 -0.24
C ARG A 37 10.38 -3.13 -0.26
N GLU A 38 10.88 -3.62 0.88
CA GLU A 38 12.21 -4.24 0.98
C GLU A 38 12.25 -5.67 0.43
N ARG A 39 11.14 -6.42 0.49
CA ARG A 39 11.11 -7.87 0.23
C ARG A 39 10.48 -8.24 -1.10
N CYS A 40 9.65 -7.37 -1.67
CA CYS A 40 8.93 -7.64 -2.91
C CYS A 40 9.58 -6.93 -4.11
N GLN A 41 9.27 -7.44 -5.30
CA GLN A 41 9.75 -6.89 -6.56
C GLN A 41 9.08 -5.58 -6.99
N TYR A 42 8.02 -5.16 -6.30
CA TYR A 42 7.28 -3.94 -6.63
C TYR A 42 8.08 -2.70 -6.27
N ALA A 43 8.32 -1.83 -7.26
CA ALA A 43 9.06 -0.59 -7.07
C ALA A 43 8.30 0.44 -6.20
N VAL A 44 6.97 0.34 -6.17
CA VAL A 44 6.09 1.27 -5.46
C VAL A 44 5.18 0.49 -4.52
N VAL A 45 5.29 0.78 -3.23
CA VAL A 45 4.40 0.26 -2.18
C VAL A 45 3.95 1.43 -1.34
N GLU A 46 2.65 1.71 -1.31
CA GLU A 46 2.02 2.76 -0.53
C GLU A 46 1.02 2.16 0.48
N HIS A 47 0.53 2.99 1.39
CA HIS A 47 -0.52 2.64 2.33
C HIS A 47 -1.61 3.70 2.32
N ALA A 48 -2.82 3.30 2.68
CA ALA A 48 -3.96 4.18 2.89
C ALA A 48 -4.92 3.59 3.92
N TYR A 49 -5.81 4.44 4.40
CA TYR A 49 -6.85 4.09 5.36
C TYR A 49 -8.23 4.40 4.78
N LEU A 50 -9.21 3.57 5.11
CA LEU A 50 -10.60 3.77 4.72
C LEU A 50 -11.20 4.97 5.47
N GLU A 51 -10.87 5.10 6.76
CA GLU A 51 -11.32 6.18 7.64
C GLU A 51 -10.40 6.32 8.86
N LEU A 52 -10.65 7.32 9.72
CA LEU A 52 -10.00 7.55 11.03
C LEU A 52 -8.50 7.90 11.02
N ALA A 53 -7.81 7.69 9.92
CA ALA A 53 -6.39 7.97 9.75
C ALA A 53 -6.10 8.44 8.31
N GLU A 54 -4.94 9.05 8.13
CA GLU A 54 -4.46 9.56 6.84
C GLU A 54 -3.18 8.83 6.43
N PRO A 55 -2.93 8.62 5.13
CA PRO A 55 -3.74 9.11 4.00
C PRO A 55 -5.00 8.29 3.71
N ASP A 56 -6.02 8.94 3.15
CA ASP A 56 -7.16 8.27 2.53
C ASP A 56 -6.80 7.47 1.25
N ILE A 57 -7.72 6.63 0.78
CA ILE A 57 -7.51 5.77 -0.39
C ILE A 57 -7.19 6.58 -1.67
N PRO A 58 -7.95 7.64 -2.02
CA PRO A 58 -7.59 8.50 -3.16
C PRO A 58 -6.19 9.10 -3.06
N ALA A 59 -5.78 9.60 -1.89
CA ALA A 59 -4.46 10.17 -1.68
C ALA A 59 -3.36 9.12 -1.78
N GLY A 60 -3.59 7.91 -1.25
CA GLY A 60 -2.67 6.78 -1.43
C GLY A 60 -2.50 6.39 -2.90
N ALA A 61 -3.61 6.28 -3.64
CA ALA A 61 -3.58 5.98 -5.07
C ALA A 61 -2.86 7.08 -5.89
N ALA A 62 -3.09 8.35 -5.55
CA ALA A 62 -2.41 9.48 -6.19
C ALA A 62 -0.88 9.40 -6.00
N ARG A 63 -0.40 8.98 -4.82
CA ARG A 63 1.04 8.74 -4.59
C ARG A 63 1.59 7.63 -5.47
N CYS A 64 0.84 6.53 -5.64
CA CYS A 64 1.23 5.47 -6.56
C CYS A 64 1.40 5.98 -7.99
N VAL A 65 0.44 6.77 -8.49
CA VAL A 65 0.49 7.37 -9.84
C VAL A 65 1.66 8.35 -9.96
N GLN A 66 1.87 9.21 -8.97
CA GLN A 66 2.99 10.16 -8.95
C GLN A 66 4.35 9.46 -8.95
N ALA A 67 4.42 8.24 -8.39
CA ALA A 67 5.60 7.40 -8.42
C ALA A 67 5.80 6.65 -9.76
N GLY A 68 4.92 6.87 -10.75
CA GLY A 68 5.04 6.31 -12.10
C GLY A 68 4.33 4.97 -12.30
N ALA A 69 3.42 4.59 -11.41
CA ALA A 69 2.64 3.37 -11.58
C ALA A 69 1.60 3.50 -12.70
N GLU A 70 1.53 2.50 -13.57
CA GLU A 70 0.52 2.36 -14.61
C GLU A 70 -0.67 1.51 -14.14
N GLU A 71 -0.44 0.64 -13.16
CA GLU A 71 -1.45 -0.20 -12.53
C GLU A 71 -1.25 -0.21 -11.01
N VAL A 72 -2.34 -0.11 -10.25
CA VAL A 72 -2.33 -0.11 -8.78
C VAL A 72 -3.08 -1.32 -8.26
N LEU A 73 -2.36 -2.24 -7.64
CA LEU A 73 -2.91 -3.38 -6.91
C LEU A 73 -3.39 -2.90 -5.54
N MET A 74 -4.71 -2.73 -5.42
CA MET A 74 -5.35 -2.37 -4.16
C MET A 74 -5.47 -3.62 -3.29
N LEU A 75 -4.74 -3.67 -2.17
CA LEU A 75 -4.70 -4.83 -1.28
C LEU A 75 -5.34 -4.47 0.07
N PRO A 76 -6.59 -4.88 0.32
CA PRO A 76 -7.21 -4.72 1.62
C PRO A 76 -6.50 -5.58 2.68
N TYR A 77 -6.08 -4.95 3.75
CA TYR A 77 -5.45 -5.56 4.93
C TYR A 77 -6.40 -5.43 6.12
N PHE A 78 -7.23 -6.45 6.29
CA PHE A 78 -8.13 -6.58 7.43
C PHE A 78 -7.73 -7.82 8.22
N LEU A 79 -7.17 -7.60 9.41
CA LEU A 79 -6.97 -8.66 10.38
C LEU A 79 -8.20 -8.72 11.30
N SER A 80 -8.78 -9.91 11.48
CA SER A 80 -9.68 -10.15 12.60
C SER A 80 -8.85 -10.32 13.87
N ALA A 81 -9.11 -9.49 14.88
CA ALA A 81 -8.68 -9.76 16.25
C ALA A 81 -9.67 -10.71 16.94
#